data_AF-A0A4R0RYB4-F1
#
_entry.id   AF-A0A4R0RYB4-F1
#
_cell.length_a   1.000
_cell.length_b   1.000
_cell.length_c   1.000
_cell.angle_alpha   90.00
_cell.angle_beta   90.00
_cell.angle_gamma   90.00
#
_symmetry.space_group_name_H-M   'P 1'
#
loop_
_entity.id
_entity.type
_entity.pdbx_description
1 polymer ?
#
loop_
_entity_poly.entity_id
_entity_poly.type
_entity_poly.pdbx_seq_one_letter_code
_entity_poly.pdbx_strand_id
1 'polypeptide(L)'
;MKTTDIYGLPYIEAGDLVSAAPAQFKTMAEGIETALAEVDSRNTPAGVKPVIATTLEALAAQTGVTGQTGYVTADTTTANNGPYFWNGSAWLPYATGGMLDDLRNQLTQGYESGTFSGQTNGDAVAEISWKSHTTKPAGMVVTRLRIDNQSDDSTVYIVPYLWSLRPGSAWVRFRNNLMNTWATTYAVSFCWFAWWD
;
A
#
# COMPACT_ATOMS: atom_id res chain seq x y z
N MET A 1 -39.59 5.86 41.05
CA MET A 1 -38.18 6.24 40.88
C MET A 1 -37.91 6.47 39.40
N LYS A 2 -37.41 7.65 39.05
CA LYS A 2 -37.05 8.02 37.69
C LYS A 2 -35.55 7.81 37.47
N THR A 3 -35.12 7.88 36.21
CA THR A 3 -33.72 7.74 35.81
C THR A 3 -33.30 8.90 34.92
N THR A 4 -32.01 9.24 34.90
CA THR A 4 -31.47 10.20 33.92
C THR A 4 -31.51 9.62 32.51
N ASP A 5 -31.65 10.48 31.50
CA ASP A 5 -31.83 10.04 30.10
C ASP A 5 -30.56 9.45 29.46
N ILE A 6 -29.38 9.95 29.86
CA ILE A 6 -28.10 9.55 29.24
C ILE A 6 -27.51 8.32 29.91
N TYR A 7 -27.52 8.28 31.25
CA TYR A 7 -26.80 7.28 32.04
C TYR A 7 -27.71 6.36 32.86
N GLY A 8 -29.04 6.54 32.80
CA GLY A 8 -29.97 5.69 33.54
C GLY A 8 -29.86 5.79 35.06
N LEU A 9 -29.25 6.86 35.59
CA LEU A 9 -28.98 6.99 37.03
C LEU A 9 -30.29 7.23 37.79
N PRO A 10 -30.65 6.38 38.77
CA PRO A 10 -31.93 6.49 39.44
C PRO A 10 -31.91 7.66 40.46
N TYR A 11 -33.01 8.41 40.52
CA TYR A 11 -33.16 9.58 41.42
C TYR A 11 -34.56 9.67 42.05
N ILE A 12 -34.63 10.40 43.17
CA ILE A 12 -35.83 10.62 44.00
C ILE A 12 -36.59 11.86 43.51
N GLU A 13 -37.92 11.80 43.49
CA GLU A 13 -38.80 12.91 43.13
C GLU A 13 -39.68 13.35 44.31
N ALA A 14 -40.27 14.54 44.22
CA ALA A 14 -41.11 15.11 45.28
C ALA A 14 -42.35 14.26 45.63
N GLY A 15 -42.79 13.39 44.72
CA GLY A 15 -43.92 12.47 44.93
C GLY A 15 -43.55 11.14 45.59
N ASP A 16 -42.27 10.89 45.85
CA ASP A 16 -41.81 9.63 46.45
C ASP A 16 -42.12 9.57 47.96
N LEU A 17 -42.55 8.39 48.44
CA LEU A 17 -42.92 8.20 49.85
C LEU A 17 -41.70 8.28 50.77
N VAL A 18 -41.78 9.14 51.79
CA VAL A 18 -40.73 9.26 52.84
C VAL A 18 -40.46 7.92 53.54
N SER A 19 -41.48 7.07 53.72
CA SER A 19 -41.34 5.75 54.32
C SER A 19 -40.51 4.76 53.47
N ALA A 20 -40.37 5.03 52.17
CA ALA A 20 -39.56 4.23 51.24
C ALA A 20 -38.13 4.78 51.06
N ALA A 21 -37.80 5.92 51.69
CA ALA A 21 -36.53 6.60 51.51
C ALA A 21 -35.30 5.68 51.71
N PRO A 22 -35.24 4.77 52.72
CA PRO A 22 -34.09 3.87 52.86
C PRO A 22 -33.85 2.99 51.63
N ALA A 23 -34.93 2.46 51.03
CA ALA A 23 -34.84 1.63 49.84
C ALA A 23 -34.45 2.46 48.60
N GLN A 24 -34.99 3.67 48.48
CA GLN A 24 -34.70 4.58 47.37
C GLN A 24 -33.24 5.05 47.37
N PHE A 25 -32.68 5.40 48.54
CA PHE A 25 -31.27 5.74 48.67
C PHE A 25 -30.35 4.57 48.34
N LYS A 26 -30.75 3.34 48.72
CA LYS A 26 -30.01 2.13 48.33
C LYS A 26 -29.98 1.96 46.81
N THR A 27 -31.14 2.04 46.14
CA THR A 27 -31.21 1.93 44.68
C THR A 27 -30.43 3.04 43.97
N MET A 28 -30.44 4.26 44.52
CA MET A 28 -29.62 5.36 44.02
C MET A 28 -28.13 5.03 44.08
N ALA A 29 -27.65 4.55 45.24
CA ALA A 29 -26.26 4.17 45.43
C ALA A 29 -25.82 3.02 44.50
N GLU A 30 -26.63 1.97 44.37
CA GLU A 30 -26.35 0.83 43.48
C GLU A 30 -26.33 1.24 41.99
N GLY A 31 -27.21 2.16 41.60
CA GLY A 31 -27.23 2.71 40.23
C GLY A 31 -25.99 3.56 39.91
N ILE A 32 -25.53 4.36 40.88
CA ILE A 32 -24.28 5.12 40.74
C ILE A 32 -23.09 4.16 40.63
N GLU A 33 -23.01 3.13 41.47
CA GLU A 33 -21.92 2.16 41.38
C GLU A 33 -21.88 1.41 40.06
N THR A 34 -23.05 1.04 39.53
CA THR A 34 -23.12 0.38 38.22
C THR A 34 -22.59 1.29 37.10
N ALA A 35 -22.97 2.57 37.12
CA ALA A 35 -22.49 3.52 36.11
C ALA A 35 -20.99 3.80 36.24
N LEU A 36 -20.46 3.89 37.47
CA LEU A 36 -19.02 4.04 37.70
C LEU A 36 -18.25 2.80 37.23
N ALA A 37 -18.73 1.60 37.55
CA ALA A 37 -18.15 0.35 37.07
C ALA A 37 -18.14 0.27 35.53
N GLU A 38 -19.19 0.76 34.85
CA GLU A 38 -19.22 0.84 33.39
C GLU A 38 -18.16 1.81 32.85
N VAL A 39 -18.03 3.01 33.44
CA VAL A 39 -16.98 3.98 33.07
C VAL A 39 -15.58 3.39 33.27
N ASP A 40 -15.34 2.71 34.38
CA ASP A 40 -14.08 2.04 34.66
C ASP A 40 -13.81 0.90 33.67
N SER A 41 -14.85 0.13 33.31
CA SER A 41 -14.75 -0.91 32.28
C SER A 41 -14.38 -0.36 30.91
N ARG A 42 -14.82 0.86 30.55
CA ARG A 42 -14.41 1.53 29.29
C ARG A 42 -12.96 2.01 29.34
N ASN A 43 -12.39 2.19 30.52
CA ASN A 43 -10.96 2.44 30.70
C ASN A 43 -10.14 1.15 30.81
N THR A 44 -10.77 -0.04 30.70
CA THR A 44 -10.01 -1.29 30.57
C THR A 44 -9.35 -1.39 29.19
N PRO A 45 -8.31 -2.22 29.03
CA PRO A 45 -7.58 -2.37 27.77
C PRO A 45 -8.45 -2.72 26.55
N ALA A 46 -9.70 -3.18 26.73
CA ALA A 46 -10.65 -3.44 25.64
C ALA A 46 -11.32 -2.18 25.07
N GLY A 47 -11.34 -1.05 25.81
CA GLY A 47 -11.90 0.25 25.40
C GLY A 47 -10.86 1.16 24.73
N VAL A 48 -10.09 0.57 23.83
CA VAL A 48 -8.71 0.89 23.47
C VAL A 48 -8.43 2.37 23.13
N LYS A 49 -8.00 3.16 24.12
CA LYS A 49 -7.23 4.39 23.86
C LYS A 49 -5.86 3.98 23.27
N PRO A 50 -5.30 4.77 22.33
CA PRO A 50 -3.95 4.52 21.85
C PRO A 50 -2.94 4.55 22.99
N VAL A 51 -1.99 3.62 23.00
CA VAL A 51 -0.86 3.65 23.94
C VAL A 51 0.16 4.66 23.43
N ILE A 52 0.41 5.72 24.20
CA ILE A 52 1.36 6.76 23.81
C ILE A 52 2.67 6.56 24.57
N ALA A 53 3.79 6.56 23.85
CA ALA A 53 5.12 6.49 24.42
C ALA A 53 6.04 7.53 23.75
N THR A 54 7.06 7.97 24.47
CA THR A 54 8.06 8.89 23.90
C THR A 54 9.06 8.13 23.02
N THR A 55 9.43 6.89 23.37
CA THR A 55 10.37 6.06 22.61
C THR A 55 9.77 4.69 22.26
N LEU A 56 10.35 4.02 21.27
CA LEU A 56 9.95 2.65 20.91
C LEU A 56 10.25 1.67 22.03
N GLU A 57 11.34 1.87 22.77
CA GLU A 57 11.66 1.07 23.96
C GLU A 57 10.59 1.22 25.05
N ALA A 58 10.13 2.45 25.31
CA ALA A 58 9.05 2.70 26.27
C ALA A 58 7.70 2.15 25.80
N LEU A 59 7.47 2.09 24.49
CA LEU A 59 6.30 1.39 23.94
C LEU A 59 6.44 -0.13 24.12
N ALA A 60 7.60 -0.70 23.78
CA ALA A 60 7.90 -2.12 23.89
C ALA A 60 7.81 -2.67 25.31
N ALA A 61 8.07 -1.85 26.33
CA ALA A 61 7.89 -2.19 27.73
C ALA A 61 6.41 -2.28 28.16
N GLN A 62 5.49 -1.77 27.36
CA GLN A 62 4.06 -1.82 27.62
C GLN A 62 3.41 -2.99 26.87
N THR A 63 2.42 -3.62 27.49
CA THR A 63 1.58 -4.64 26.84
C THR A 63 0.33 -3.99 26.27
N GLY A 64 -0.16 -4.52 25.14
CA GLY A 64 -1.41 -4.08 24.52
C GLY A 64 -2.43 -5.21 24.42
N VAL A 65 -3.62 -4.86 23.95
CA VAL A 65 -4.63 -5.83 23.45
C VAL A 65 -4.40 -6.05 21.96
N THR A 66 -4.58 -7.26 21.45
CA THR A 66 -4.40 -7.54 20.00
C THR A 66 -5.22 -6.58 19.15
N GLY A 67 -4.56 -5.89 18.22
CA GLY A 67 -5.15 -4.84 17.37
C GLY A 67 -5.13 -3.44 17.97
N GLN A 68 -4.69 -3.26 19.22
CA GLN A 68 -4.55 -1.95 19.84
C GLN A 68 -3.50 -1.10 19.12
N THR A 69 -3.81 0.18 18.94
CA THR A 69 -2.89 1.17 18.41
C THR A 69 -1.94 1.68 19.50
N GLY A 70 -0.65 1.77 19.17
CA GLY A 70 0.38 2.48 19.92
C GLY A 70 0.93 3.64 19.09
N TYR A 71 1.54 4.63 19.72
CA TYR A 71 2.15 5.77 19.04
C TYR A 71 3.42 6.23 19.74
N VAL A 72 4.52 6.31 18.98
CA VAL A 72 5.82 6.81 19.45
C VAL A 72 6.00 8.24 18.96
N THR A 73 6.32 9.17 19.85
CA THR A 73 6.26 10.62 19.56
C THR A 73 7.60 11.35 19.55
N ALA A 74 8.64 10.83 20.21
CA ALA A 74 9.88 11.57 20.44
C ALA A 74 11.13 10.67 20.50
N ASP A 75 11.14 9.55 19.77
CA ASP A 75 12.30 8.68 19.67
C ASP A 75 13.41 9.38 18.89
N THR A 76 14.65 9.26 19.36
CA THR A 76 15.81 9.87 18.71
C THR A 76 16.07 9.28 17.32
N THR A 77 15.65 8.04 17.09
CA THR A 77 15.65 7.42 15.76
C THR A 77 14.37 7.80 15.05
N THR A 78 14.44 8.71 14.07
CA THR A 78 13.24 9.24 13.38
C THR A 78 12.33 8.14 12.81
N ALA A 79 12.90 7.05 12.31
CA ALA A 79 12.16 5.91 11.75
C ALA A 79 11.32 5.12 12.77
N ASN A 80 11.59 5.29 14.08
CA ASN A 80 10.82 4.67 15.16
C ASN A 80 9.59 5.50 15.57
N ASN A 81 9.46 6.73 15.10
CA ASN A 81 8.32 7.57 15.43
C ASN A 81 7.11 7.24 14.55
N GLY A 82 5.92 7.32 15.12
CA GLY A 82 4.66 7.08 14.41
C GLY A 82 3.84 5.92 14.99
N PRO A 83 2.87 5.41 14.21
CA PRO A 83 1.88 4.46 14.69
C PRO A 83 2.37 3.00 14.66
N TYR A 84 2.00 2.27 15.69
CA TYR A 84 2.23 0.84 15.88
C TYR A 84 0.92 0.12 16.19
N PHE A 85 0.86 -1.20 15.97
CA PHE A 85 -0.21 -2.06 16.46
C PHE A 85 0.34 -3.21 17.31
N TRP A 86 -0.40 -3.60 18.34
CA TRP A 86 -0.07 -4.79 19.12
C TRP A 86 -0.55 -6.04 18.39
N ASN A 87 0.34 -6.96 18.04
CA ASN A 87 -0.01 -8.19 17.33
C ASN A 87 -0.40 -9.36 18.25
N GLY A 88 -0.47 -9.13 19.57
CA GLY A 88 -0.66 -10.17 20.59
C GLY A 88 0.62 -10.54 21.34
N SER A 89 1.79 -10.08 20.89
CA SER A 89 3.08 -10.37 21.53
C SER A 89 4.07 -9.21 21.49
N ALA A 90 3.98 -8.33 20.50
CA ALA A 90 4.84 -7.16 20.34
C ALA A 90 4.12 -6.01 19.62
N TRP A 91 4.66 -4.81 19.78
CA TRP A 91 4.30 -3.65 18.96
C TRP A 91 5.01 -3.72 17.62
N LEU A 92 4.24 -3.75 16.53
CA LEU A 92 4.75 -3.73 15.17
C LEU A 92 4.36 -2.42 14.47
N PRO A 93 5.22 -1.84 13.63
CA PRO A 93 4.89 -0.61 12.90
C PRO A 93 3.76 -0.89 11.88
N TYR A 94 2.86 0.08 11.68
CA TYR A 94 1.79 -0.06 10.66
C TYR A 94 2.34 -0.07 9.23
N ALA A 95 3.25 0.85 8.92
CA ALA A 95 4.01 0.92 7.68
C ALA A 95 5.21 1.83 7.92
N THR A 96 6.41 1.39 7.55
CA THR A 96 7.59 2.26 7.53
C THR A 96 7.86 2.71 6.10
N GLY A 97 8.62 3.80 5.93
CA GLY A 97 9.11 4.20 4.60
C GLY A 97 9.87 3.06 3.91
N GLY A 98 10.67 2.30 4.66
CA GLY A 98 11.37 1.12 4.15
C GLY A 98 10.43 0.03 3.61
N MET A 99 9.32 -0.27 4.29
CA MET A 99 8.33 -1.25 3.78
C MET A 99 7.68 -0.80 2.47
N LEU A 100 7.46 0.51 2.30
CA LEU A 100 6.94 1.06 1.05
C LEU A 100 7.98 1.02 -0.07
N ASP A 101 9.24 1.28 0.25
CA ASP A 101 10.35 1.19 -0.70
C ASP A 101 10.60 -0.26 -1.13
N ASP A 102 10.55 -1.22 -0.20
CA ASP A 102 10.65 -2.66 -0.49
C ASP A 102 9.51 -3.12 -1.41
N LEU A 103 8.26 -2.71 -1.13
CA LEU A 103 7.12 -3.02 -1.99
C LEU A 103 7.28 -2.42 -3.39
N ARG A 104 7.74 -1.17 -3.48
CA ARG A 104 8.03 -0.50 -4.76
C ARG A 104 9.10 -1.27 -5.53
N ASN A 105 10.18 -1.65 -4.86
CA ASN A 105 11.30 -2.38 -5.46
C ASN A 105 10.86 -3.76 -5.95
N GLN A 106 10.07 -4.50 -5.17
CA GLN A 106 9.48 -5.78 -5.57
C GLN A 106 8.62 -5.64 -6.83
N LEU A 107 7.80 -4.59 -6.90
CA LEU A 107 6.96 -4.34 -8.07
C LEU A 107 7.81 -4.09 -9.32
N THR A 108 8.99 -3.48 -9.21
CA THR A 108 9.87 -3.19 -10.37
C THR A 108 10.93 -4.26 -10.67
N GLN A 109 11.07 -5.30 -9.83
CA GLN A 109 12.18 -6.25 -9.94
C GLN A 109 12.02 -7.28 -11.06
N GLY A 110 10.79 -7.58 -11.48
CA GLY A 110 10.52 -8.65 -12.45
C GLY A 110 10.29 -8.18 -13.89
N TYR A 111 10.27 -6.87 -14.16
CA TYR A 111 9.94 -6.37 -15.48
C TYR A 111 10.53 -5.00 -15.81
N GLU A 112 10.69 -4.75 -17.10
CA GLU A 112 10.93 -3.42 -17.66
C GLU A 112 9.97 -3.19 -18.82
N SER A 113 9.56 -1.94 -19.02
CA SER A 113 8.74 -1.56 -20.17
C SER A 113 9.08 -0.17 -20.64
N GLY A 114 8.72 0.12 -21.89
CA GLY A 114 8.93 1.44 -22.45
C GLY A 114 8.42 1.57 -23.87
N THR A 115 8.74 2.72 -24.44
CA THR A 115 8.52 3.04 -25.85
C THR A 115 9.86 3.37 -26.49
N PHE A 116 9.99 3.02 -27.76
CA PHE A 116 11.11 3.40 -28.62
C PHE A 116 10.55 4.20 -29.79
N SER A 117 11.23 5.29 -30.15
CA SER A 117 10.99 6.03 -31.38
C SER A 117 12.33 6.42 -31.97
N GLY A 118 12.58 6.02 -33.22
CA GLY A 118 13.86 6.23 -33.88
C GLY A 118 13.91 5.59 -35.25
N GLN A 119 15.10 5.22 -35.71
CA GLN A 119 15.29 4.51 -36.97
C GLN A 119 15.92 3.15 -36.73
N THR A 120 15.59 2.19 -37.57
CA THR A 120 16.35 0.94 -37.66
C THR A 120 17.71 1.18 -38.31
N ASN A 121 18.69 0.33 -37.99
CA ASN A 121 20.00 0.36 -38.63
C ASN A 121 19.99 -0.36 -40.01
N GLY A 122 21.18 -0.56 -40.59
CA GLY A 122 21.36 -1.27 -41.87
C GLY A 122 20.90 -2.73 -41.85
N ASP A 123 20.79 -3.35 -40.67
CA ASP A 123 20.26 -4.70 -40.49
C ASP A 123 18.74 -4.72 -40.21
N ALA A 124 18.07 -3.57 -40.32
CA ALA A 124 16.67 -3.36 -39.94
C ALA A 124 16.39 -3.56 -38.44
N VAL A 125 17.40 -3.38 -37.59
CA VAL A 125 17.30 -3.52 -36.13
C VAL A 125 17.15 -2.16 -35.45
N ALA A 126 16.20 -2.07 -34.51
CA ALA A 126 16.19 -1.07 -33.45
C ALA A 126 16.63 -1.75 -32.15
N GLU A 127 17.65 -1.19 -31.51
CA GLU A 127 18.18 -1.70 -30.25
C GLU A 127 17.58 -0.95 -29.06
N ILE A 128 17.17 -1.70 -28.05
CA ILE A 128 16.74 -1.20 -26.74
C ILE A 128 17.76 -1.61 -25.72
N SER A 129 18.21 -0.67 -24.89
CA SER A 129 19.02 -0.97 -23.72
C SER A 129 18.15 -1.13 -22.48
N TRP A 130 18.43 -2.15 -21.68
CA TRP A 130 17.84 -2.32 -20.36
C TRP A 130 18.35 -1.21 -19.43
N LYS A 131 17.46 -0.68 -18.58
CA LYS A 131 17.82 0.41 -17.66
C LYS A 131 18.18 -0.11 -16.27
N SER A 132 17.50 -1.15 -15.82
CA SER A 132 17.58 -1.67 -14.46
C SER A 132 18.21 -3.06 -14.40
N HIS A 133 18.19 -3.81 -15.51
CA HIS A 133 18.73 -5.16 -15.59
C HIS A 133 20.00 -5.27 -16.45
N THR A 134 20.99 -6.00 -15.97
CA THR A 134 22.20 -6.32 -16.73
C THR A 134 22.14 -7.71 -17.37
N THR A 135 21.25 -8.57 -16.90
CA THR A 135 21.04 -9.94 -17.39
C THR A 135 20.02 -10.01 -18.53
N LYS A 136 20.04 -11.11 -19.28
CA LYS A 136 19.06 -11.37 -20.34
C LYS A 136 17.67 -11.66 -19.72
N PRO A 137 16.57 -11.05 -20.20
CA PRO A 137 15.22 -11.37 -19.74
C PRO A 137 14.80 -12.80 -20.12
N ALA A 138 13.82 -13.32 -19.39
CA ALA A 138 13.14 -14.58 -19.69
C ALA A 138 12.28 -14.45 -20.96
N GLY A 139 11.66 -13.29 -21.19
CA GLY A 139 10.93 -13.00 -22.41
C GLY A 139 10.62 -11.52 -22.61
N MET A 140 10.09 -11.20 -23.78
CA MET A 140 9.70 -9.85 -24.16
C MET A 140 8.59 -9.88 -25.22
N VAL A 141 7.68 -8.91 -25.15
CA VAL A 141 6.69 -8.62 -26.18
C VAL A 141 6.93 -7.24 -26.77
N VAL A 142 6.63 -7.10 -28.06
CA VAL A 142 6.80 -5.86 -28.81
C VAL A 142 5.54 -5.62 -29.63
N THR A 143 5.02 -4.40 -29.56
CA THR A 143 3.89 -3.97 -30.39
C THR A 143 4.23 -2.68 -31.13
N ARG A 144 3.94 -2.67 -32.43
CA ARG A 144 4.16 -1.51 -33.29
C ARG A 144 3.24 -0.36 -32.90
N LEU A 145 3.79 0.85 -32.85
CA LEU A 145 3.01 2.08 -32.75
C LEU A 145 2.98 2.76 -34.12
N ARG A 146 1.83 3.37 -34.47
CA ARG A 146 1.72 4.24 -35.65
C ARG A 146 2.56 5.50 -35.42
N ILE A 147 3.23 5.97 -36.46
CA ILE A 147 3.90 7.27 -36.49
C ILE A 147 2.97 8.26 -37.20
N ASP A 148 2.84 9.48 -36.69
CA ASP A 148 1.86 10.48 -37.17
C ASP A 148 1.90 10.72 -38.69
N ASN A 149 3.10 10.72 -39.27
CA ASN A 149 3.34 10.96 -40.71
C ASN A 149 3.36 9.67 -41.57
N GLN A 150 2.89 8.53 -41.05
CA GLN A 150 2.78 7.27 -41.79
C GLN A 150 1.32 6.94 -42.12
N SER A 151 1.12 6.31 -43.28
CA SER A 151 -0.19 5.72 -43.63
C SER A 151 -0.51 4.54 -42.72
N ASP A 152 -1.80 4.19 -42.60
CA ASP A 152 -2.21 3.02 -41.83
C ASP A 152 -1.60 1.73 -42.43
N ASP A 153 -1.50 1.63 -43.76
CA ASP A 153 -0.80 0.54 -44.46
C ASP A 153 0.65 0.39 -43.99
N SER A 154 1.36 1.51 -43.84
CA SER A 154 2.73 1.52 -43.34
C SER A 154 2.83 1.01 -41.90
N THR A 155 1.77 1.11 -41.09
CA THR A 155 1.76 0.56 -39.73
C THR A 155 1.45 -0.94 -39.73
N VAL A 156 0.57 -1.39 -40.63
CA VAL A 156 0.15 -2.79 -40.75
C VAL A 156 1.24 -3.67 -41.37
N TYR A 157 1.93 -3.18 -42.40
CA TYR A 157 2.90 -3.99 -43.14
C TYR A 157 4.33 -3.95 -42.58
N ILE A 158 4.63 -3.01 -41.68
CA ILE A 158 5.94 -2.93 -41.00
C ILE A 158 5.84 -3.66 -39.66
N VAL A 159 6.18 -4.94 -39.67
CA VAL A 159 5.95 -5.86 -38.53
C VAL A 159 7.22 -6.01 -37.68
N PRO A 160 7.15 -5.84 -36.35
CA PRO A 160 8.26 -6.10 -35.45
C PRO A 160 8.48 -7.60 -35.23
N TYR A 161 9.74 -7.98 -35.15
CA TYR A 161 10.20 -9.30 -34.75
C TYR A 161 11.18 -9.12 -33.60
N LEU A 162 10.91 -9.78 -32.47
CA LEU A 162 11.92 -9.91 -31.44
C LEU A 162 13.06 -10.77 -31.99
N TRP A 163 14.19 -10.16 -32.29
CA TRP A 163 15.29 -10.80 -33.00
C TRP A 163 16.30 -11.42 -32.05
N SER A 164 16.63 -10.71 -30.97
CA SER A 164 17.61 -11.20 -29.99
C SER A 164 17.37 -10.57 -28.62
N LEU A 165 17.22 -11.41 -27.60
CA LEU A 165 17.30 -11.00 -26.20
C LEU A 165 18.72 -11.21 -25.70
N ARG A 166 19.31 -10.17 -25.09
CA ARG A 166 20.71 -10.15 -24.69
C ARG A 166 20.88 -9.60 -23.27
N PRO A 167 22.01 -9.87 -22.62
CA PRO A 167 22.43 -9.08 -21.47
C PRO A 167 22.56 -7.60 -21.88
N GLY A 168 21.96 -6.70 -21.10
CA GLY A 168 21.99 -5.25 -21.32
C GLY A 168 21.17 -4.70 -22.51
N SER A 169 20.71 -5.52 -23.46
CA SER A 169 19.88 -5.04 -24.57
C SER A 169 18.95 -6.08 -25.21
N ALA A 170 18.02 -5.59 -26.05
CA ALA A 170 17.31 -6.40 -27.02
C ALA A 170 17.34 -5.77 -28.41
N TRP A 171 17.33 -6.64 -29.42
CA TRP A 171 17.22 -6.27 -30.81
C TRP A 171 15.82 -6.58 -31.31
N VAL A 172 15.12 -5.55 -31.78
CA VAL A 172 13.84 -5.68 -32.47
C VAL A 172 14.09 -5.40 -33.95
N ARG A 173 13.78 -6.36 -34.80
CA ARG A 173 13.96 -6.26 -36.25
C ARG A 173 12.63 -6.02 -36.96
N PHE A 174 12.62 -5.26 -38.04
CA PHE A 174 11.37 -4.91 -38.73
C PHE A 174 11.34 -5.42 -40.16
N ARG A 175 10.27 -6.13 -40.51
CA ARG A 175 10.01 -6.61 -41.88
C ARG A 175 8.97 -5.71 -42.55
N ASN A 176 9.21 -5.33 -43.79
CA ASN A 176 8.19 -4.79 -44.66
C ASN A 176 7.55 -5.95 -45.45
N ASN A 177 6.36 -6.37 -45.01
CA ASN A 177 5.65 -7.48 -45.63
C ASN A 177 5.02 -7.12 -46.98
N LEU A 178 4.72 -5.85 -47.23
CA LEU A 178 4.20 -5.39 -48.52
C LEU A 178 5.25 -5.51 -49.62
N MET A 179 6.47 -5.06 -49.33
CA MET A 179 7.58 -5.09 -50.29
C MET A 179 8.41 -6.38 -50.22
N ASN A 180 8.11 -7.26 -49.26
CA ASN A 180 8.89 -8.46 -48.95
C ASN A 180 10.40 -8.16 -48.74
N THR A 181 10.69 -7.09 -48.02
CA THR A 181 12.06 -6.61 -47.73
C THR A 181 12.25 -6.34 -46.24
N TRP A 182 13.51 -6.24 -45.81
CA TRP A 182 13.83 -5.75 -44.47
C TRP A 182 13.70 -4.23 -44.42
N ALA A 183 13.10 -3.70 -43.35
CA ALA A 183 12.91 -2.25 -43.18
C ALA A 183 14.19 -1.61 -42.63
N THR A 184 15.22 -1.50 -43.47
CA THR A 184 16.53 -0.91 -43.14
C THR A 184 16.45 0.62 -43.17
N THR A 185 17.13 1.30 -42.23
CA THR A 185 17.13 2.78 -42.15
C THR A 185 15.71 3.38 -42.14
N TYR A 186 14.79 2.68 -41.47
CA TYR A 186 13.36 2.95 -41.52
C TYR A 186 12.87 3.56 -40.21
N ALA A 187 11.99 4.56 -40.28
CA ALA A 187 11.42 5.20 -39.10
C ALA A 187 10.48 4.25 -38.35
N VAL A 188 10.76 4.03 -37.06
CA VAL A 188 10.08 3.07 -36.22
C VAL A 188 9.65 3.64 -34.88
N SER A 189 8.43 3.32 -34.46
CA SER A 189 7.94 3.52 -33.10
C SER A 189 7.26 2.26 -32.59
N PHE A 190 7.50 1.89 -31.35
CA PHE A 190 6.93 0.69 -30.75
C PHE A 190 6.95 0.74 -29.23
N CYS A 191 6.02 0.04 -28.60
CA CYS A 191 6.05 -0.25 -27.16
C CYS A 191 6.60 -1.66 -26.91
N TRP A 192 7.19 -1.84 -25.75
CA TRP A 192 7.77 -3.11 -25.34
C TRP A 192 7.58 -3.36 -23.85
N PHE A 193 7.53 -4.65 -23.51
CA PHE A 193 7.48 -5.14 -22.13
C PHE A 193 8.35 -6.39 -22.06
N ALA A 194 9.30 -6.42 -21.14
CA ALA A 194 10.22 -7.53 -20.89
C ALA A 194 10.11 -7.96 -19.44
N TRP A 195 10.30 -9.26 -19.17
CA TRP A 195 10.25 -9.82 -17.82
C TRP A 195 11.44 -10.72 -17.52
N TRP A 196 11.84 -10.72 -16.26
CA TRP A 196 12.90 -11.52 -15.66
C TRP A 196 12.28 -12.46 -14.62
N ASP A 197 12.85 -13.65 -14.50
CA ASP A 197 12.53 -14.62 -13.45
C ASP A 197 13.37 -14.36 -12.19
#